data_AF-A0A6G3WM40-F1
#
_entry.id   AF-A0A6G3WM40-F1
#
_cell.length_a   1.000
_cell.length_b   1.000
_cell.length_c   1.000
_cell.angle_alpha   90.00
_cell.angle_beta   90.00
_cell.angle_gamma   90.00
#
_symmetry.space_group_name_H-M   'P 1'
#
loop_
_entity.id
_entity.type
_entity.pdbx_description
1 polymer ?
#
loop_
_entity_poly.entity_id
_entity_poly.type
_entity_poly.pdbx_seq_one_letter_code
_entity_poly.pdbx_strand_id
1 'polypeptide(L)'
;TLPEEELTARLAATDTAVVMKLGRTFPAVRGAFEASGRLAEARYVERATMAGERTGDLADIDPASVPYFSVAVLPSRIDTPRPSGGADGEVVVVGTGPAGPLWLTPETRGALAAADDVVGYTTYLDRVPVRPGQARHGSDNKVESERAEFALDLARRGHRVAVV
;
A
#
# COMPACT_ATOMS: atom_id res chain seq x y z
N THR A 1 -13.07 -16.65 23.22
CA THR A 1 -12.74 -16.51 21.79
C THR A 1 -13.63 -17.47 21.03
N LEU A 2 -13.98 -17.17 19.78
CA LEU A 2 -14.64 -18.15 18.93
C LEU A 2 -13.83 -19.47 18.91
N PRO A 3 -14.47 -20.63 18.70
CA PRO A 3 -13.76 -21.86 18.38
C PRO A 3 -12.80 -21.64 17.21
N GLU A 4 -11.65 -22.31 17.22
CA GLU A 4 -10.59 -22.10 16.23
C GLU A 4 -11.09 -22.34 14.79
N GLU A 5 -11.87 -23.40 14.57
CA GLU A 5 -12.47 -23.71 13.26
C GLU A 5 -13.37 -22.58 12.73
N GLU A 6 -14.22 -22.02 13.59
CA GLU A 6 -15.11 -20.91 13.23
C GLU A 6 -14.31 -19.63 12.97
N LEU A 7 -13.24 -19.39 13.73
CA LEU A 7 -12.33 -18.27 13.48
C LEU A 7 -11.63 -18.43 12.12
N THR A 8 -11.12 -19.62 11.82
CA THR A 8 -10.49 -19.95 10.52
C THR A 8 -11.44 -19.69 9.36
N ALA A 9 -12.68 -20.19 9.46
CA ALA A 9 -13.69 -19.99 8.42
C ALA A 9 -13.99 -18.50 8.16
N ARG A 10 -14.09 -17.69 9.23
CA ARG A 10 -14.31 -16.24 9.10
C ARG A 10 -13.12 -15.50 8.53
N LEU A 11 -11.89 -15.85 8.94
CA LEU A 11 -10.67 -15.25 8.41
C LEU A 11 -10.49 -15.55 6.92
N ALA A 12 -10.86 -16.75 6.48
CA ALA A 12 -10.83 -17.13 5.07
C ALA A 12 -11.87 -16.36 4.22
N ALA A 13 -13.07 -16.16 4.76
CA ALA A 13 -14.20 -15.59 4.02
C ALA A 13 -14.24 -14.05 4.02
N THR A 14 -13.49 -13.38 4.91
CA THR A 14 -13.54 -11.92 5.03
C THR A 14 -12.39 -11.22 4.32
N ASP A 15 -12.62 -9.97 3.91
CA ASP A 15 -11.57 -9.13 3.34
C ASP A 15 -10.63 -8.60 4.44
N THR A 16 -11.21 -8.06 5.52
CA THR A 16 -10.50 -7.46 6.67
C THR A 16 -11.01 -8.05 7.99
N ALA A 17 -10.11 -8.29 8.93
CA ALA A 17 -10.48 -8.78 10.26
C ALA A 17 -9.58 -8.19 11.34
N VAL A 18 -10.11 -8.04 12.56
CA VAL A 18 -9.34 -7.65 13.73
C VAL A 18 -9.66 -8.60 14.88
N VAL A 19 -8.64 -9.25 15.43
CA VAL A 19 -8.76 -10.09 16.63
C VAL A 19 -8.06 -9.38 17.78
N MET A 20 -8.85 -8.86 18.70
CA MET A 20 -8.35 -8.09 19.84
C MET A 20 -8.15 -8.97 21.07
N LYS A 21 -7.34 -8.45 22.00
CA LYS A 21 -7.12 -9.02 23.33
C LYS A 21 -6.50 -10.41 23.28
N LEU A 22 -5.41 -10.55 22.51
CA LEU A 22 -4.80 -11.85 22.21
C LEU A 22 -4.29 -12.54 23.48
N GLY A 23 -3.28 -11.99 24.15
CA GLY A 23 -2.67 -12.61 25.34
C GLY A 23 -2.53 -14.14 25.24
N ARG A 24 -3.13 -14.85 26.20
CA ARG A 24 -3.15 -16.32 26.25
C ARG A 24 -3.83 -17.01 25.06
N THR A 25 -4.67 -16.32 24.29
CA THR A 25 -5.37 -16.92 23.13
C THR A 25 -4.59 -16.79 21.84
N PHE A 26 -3.42 -16.14 21.87
CA PHE A 26 -2.58 -15.94 20.70
C PHE A 26 -2.25 -17.22 19.93
N PRO A 27 -1.87 -18.35 20.56
CA PRO A 27 -1.53 -19.57 19.82
C PRO A 27 -2.69 -20.07 18.94
N ALA A 28 -3.92 -20.09 19.47
CA ALA A 28 -5.11 -20.52 18.74
C ALA A 28 -5.49 -19.52 17.62
N VAL A 29 -5.31 -18.21 17.86
CA VAL A 29 -5.55 -17.19 16.83
C VAL A 29 -4.53 -17.31 15.69
N ARG A 30 -3.25 -17.48 16.02
CA ARG A 30 -2.19 -17.71 15.02
C ARG A 30 -2.45 -18.99 14.23
N GLY A 31 -2.88 -20.07 14.89
CA GLY A 31 -3.30 -21.32 14.25
C GLY A 31 -4.44 -21.10 13.26
N ALA A 32 -5.46 -20.33 13.62
CA ALA A 32 -6.54 -19.98 12.69
C ALA A 32 -6.09 -19.13 11.49
N PHE A 33 -5.12 -18.23 11.67
CA PHE A 33 -4.52 -17.47 10.57
C PHE A 33 -3.70 -18.36 9.64
N GLU A 34 -2.97 -19.34 10.19
CA GLU A 34 -2.21 -20.32 9.43
C GLU A 34 -3.14 -21.24 8.62
N ALA A 35 -4.15 -21.82 9.27
CA ALA A 35 -5.13 -22.71 8.65
C ALA A 35 -6.00 -22.01 7.59
N SER A 36 -6.24 -20.70 7.71
CA SER A 36 -6.95 -19.93 6.69
C SER A 36 -6.08 -19.51 5.50
N GLY A 37 -4.76 -19.77 5.56
CA GLY A 37 -3.81 -19.33 4.54
C GLY A 37 -3.55 -17.82 4.53
N ARG A 38 -3.98 -17.10 5.57
CA ARG A 38 -3.89 -15.63 5.68
C ARG A 38 -2.78 -15.15 6.60
N LEU A 39 -1.98 -16.05 7.19
CA LEU A 39 -0.94 -15.68 8.18
C LEU A 39 0.08 -14.67 7.64
N ALA A 40 0.52 -14.83 6.40
CA ALA A 40 1.51 -13.94 5.77
C ALA A 40 0.97 -12.51 5.52
N GLU A 41 -0.34 -12.34 5.48
CA GLU A 41 -1.00 -11.03 5.31
C GLU A 41 -1.25 -10.35 6.67
N ALA A 42 -1.16 -11.08 7.78
CA ALA A 42 -1.59 -10.63 9.08
C ALA A 42 -0.50 -9.84 9.82
N ARG A 43 -0.91 -8.73 10.44
CA ARG A 43 -0.06 -7.82 11.22
C ARG A 43 -0.36 -7.96 12.71
N TYR A 44 0.67 -7.74 13.52
CA TYR A 44 0.60 -7.72 14.96
C TYR A 44 0.80 -6.29 15.49
N VAL A 45 0.06 -5.94 16.53
CA VAL A 45 0.20 -4.67 17.25
C VAL A 45 0.00 -4.92 18.75
N GLU A 46 0.91 -4.44 19.59
CA GLU A 46 0.73 -4.34 21.03
C GLU A 46 1.00 -2.92 21.52
N ARG A 47 0.29 -2.52 22.59
CA ARG A 47 0.47 -1.22 23.25
C ARG A 47 0.42 -0.04 22.26
N ALA A 48 -0.47 -0.12 21.27
CA ALA A 48 -0.67 0.93 20.27
C ALA A 48 -0.82 2.30 20.96
N THR A 49 -0.10 3.29 20.46
CA THR A 49 -0.03 4.67 20.95
C THR A 49 0.40 4.85 22.41
N MET A 50 1.00 3.81 23.01
CA MET A 50 1.54 3.83 24.37
C MET A 50 3.06 3.58 24.36
N ALA A 51 3.72 3.86 25.50
CA ALA A 51 5.13 3.56 25.66
C ALA A 51 5.40 2.04 25.51
N GLY A 52 6.39 1.70 24.68
CA GLY A 52 6.70 0.31 24.35
C GLY A 52 5.76 -0.31 23.32
N GLU A 53 5.19 0.50 22.42
CA GLU A 53 4.52 0.02 21.22
C GLU A 53 5.42 -0.93 20.43
N ARG A 54 4.85 -2.05 19.98
CA ARG A 54 5.52 -2.99 19.09
C ARG A 54 4.55 -3.43 18.00
N THR A 55 5.00 -3.33 16.75
CA THR A 55 4.28 -3.80 15.56
C THR A 55 5.16 -4.76 14.77
N GLY A 56 4.56 -5.65 13.98
CA GLY A 56 5.30 -6.61 13.17
C GLY A 56 4.40 -7.55 12.38
N ASP A 57 5.01 -8.52 11.70
CA ASP A 57 4.30 -9.62 11.05
C ASP A 57 3.81 -10.62 12.09
N LEU A 58 2.55 -11.05 11.99
CA LEU A 58 1.97 -11.99 12.95
C LEU A 58 2.72 -13.33 12.98
N ALA A 59 3.31 -13.72 11.84
CA ALA A 59 4.09 -14.94 11.68
C ALA A 59 5.37 -14.97 12.55
N ASP A 60 5.95 -13.80 12.82
CA ASP A 60 7.27 -13.67 13.45
C ASP A 60 7.21 -13.44 14.97
N ILE A 61 6.00 -13.31 15.53
CA ILE A 61 5.82 -13.03 16.95
C ILE A 61 5.95 -14.31 17.77
N ASP A 62 6.86 -14.29 18.75
CA ASP A 62 6.97 -15.32 19.78
C ASP A 62 5.68 -15.38 20.62
N PRO A 63 4.93 -16.50 20.60
CA PRO A 63 3.72 -16.68 21.37
C PRO A 63 3.86 -16.45 22.88
N ALA A 64 5.04 -16.67 23.46
CA ALA A 64 5.28 -16.47 24.88
C ALA A 64 5.37 -14.99 25.28
N SER A 65 5.59 -14.09 24.31
CA SER A 65 5.81 -12.66 24.55
C SER A 65 4.55 -11.80 24.49
N VAL A 66 3.39 -12.37 24.13
CA VAL A 66 2.20 -11.60 23.72
C VAL A 66 1.37 -11.13 24.93
N PRO A 67 1.27 -9.81 25.20
CA PRO A 67 0.47 -9.27 26.30
C PRO A 67 -1.04 -9.30 25.99
N TYR A 68 -1.86 -9.13 27.02
CA TYR A 68 -3.31 -9.08 26.88
C TYR A 68 -3.79 -7.93 25.97
N PHE A 69 -3.21 -6.73 26.07
CA PHE A 69 -3.56 -5.59 25.20
C PHE A 69 -2.78 -5.61 23.88
N SER A 70 -2.95 -6.69 23.12
CA SER A 70 -2.43 -6.85 21.76
C SER A 70 -3.54 -7.27 20.80
N VAL A 71 -3.29 -7.05 19.51
CA VAL A 71 -4.25 -7.19 18.41
C VAL A 71 -3.57 -7.84 17.22
N ALA A 72 -4.29 -8.75 16.56
CA ALA A 72 -3.95 -9.24 15.22
C ALA A 72 -4.87 -8.55 14.20
N VAL A 73 -4.28 -8.00 13.15
CA VAL A 73 -4.98 -7.24 12.11
C VAL A 73 -4.75 -7.94 10.77
N LEU A 74 -5.83 -8.31 10.11
CA LEU A 74 -5.84 -8.73 8.72
C LEU A 74 -6.29 -7.52 7.89
N PRO A 75 -5.36 -6.80 7.23
CA PRO A 75 -5.69 -5.64 6.41
C PRO A 75 -6.46 -6.04 5.15
N SER A 76 -7.14 -5.06 4.53
CA SER A 76 -7.80 -5.27 3.23
C SER A 76 -6.77 -5.51 2.14
N ARG A 77 -7.18 -6.24 1.10
CA ARG A 77 -6.33 -6.48 -0.08
C ARG A 77 -6.31 -5.32 -1.09
N ILE A 78 -7.14 -4.31 -0.84
CA ILE A 78 -7.28 -3.14 -1.72
C ILE A 78 -6.06 -2.20 -1.57
N ASP A 79 -5.32 -2.30 -0.46
CA ASP A 79 -4.21 -1.40 -0.13
C ASP A 79 -2.93 -2.14 0.27
N THR A 80 -2.73 -3.39 -0.18
CA THR A 80 -1.49 -4.12 0.11
C THR A 80 -0.33 -3.39 -0.59
N PRO A 81 0.66 -2.84 0.13
CA PRO A 81 1.82 -2.25 -0.51
C PRO A 81 2.50 -3.35 -1.31
N ARG A 82 2.58 -3.16 -2.64
CA ARG A 82 3.36 -4.05 -3.48
C ARG A 82 4.79 -4.08 -2.88
N PRO A 83 5.41 -5.26 -2.71
CA PRO A 83 6.78 -5.30 -2.20
C PRO A 83 7.63 -4.33 -3.03
N SER A 84 8.34 -3.45 -2.34
CA SER A 84 9.30 -2.53 -2.93
C SER A 84 10.48 -3.35 -3.47
N GLY A 85 10.25 -3.99 -4.62
CA GLY A 85 11.31 -4.54 -5.45
C GLY A 85 12.17 -3.39 -5.93
N GLY A 86 13.35 -3.26 -5.32
CA GLY A 86 14.34 -2.28 -5.78
C GLY A 86 14.72 -2.53 -7.23
N ALA A 87 14.87 -1.42 -7.96
CA ALA A 87 15.45 -1.27 -9.31
C ALA A 87 14.58 -1.59 -10.53
N ASP A 88 13.27 -1.86 -10.39
CA ASP A 88 12.36 -1.86 -11.54
C ASP A 88 11.73 -0.45 -11.69
N GLY A 89 11.68 0.07 -12.91
CA GLY A 89 10.97 1.32 -13.17
C GLY A 89 9.46 1.13 -13.01
N GLU A 90 8.76 2.23 -12.75
CA GLU A 90 7.33 2.19 -12.40
C GLU A 90 6.53 3.22 -13.19
N VAL A 91 5.23 2.94 -13.37
CA VAL A 91 4.26 3.93 -13.85
C VAL A 91 3.18 4.09 -12.79
N VAL A 92 3.02 5.31 -12.29
CA VAL A 92 1.97 5.70 -11.35
C VAL A 92 1.03 6.69 -12.03
N VAL A 93 -0.25 6.33 -12.16
CA VAL A 93 -1.28 7.24 -12.68
C VAL A 93 -1.87 8.01 -11.50
N VAL A 94 -1.82 9.35 -11.54
CA VAL A 94 -2.24 10.19 -10.42
C VAL A 94 -3.31 11.20 -10.86
N GLY A 95 -4.24 11.49 -9.96
CA GLY A 95 -5.23 12.55 -10.18
C GLY A 95 -4.69 13.91 -9.73
N THR A 96 -4.76 14.93 -10.60
CA THR A 96 -4.33 16.31 -10.26
C THR A 96 -5.39 17.13 -9.52
N GLY A 97 -6.57 16.57 -9.30
CA GLY A 97 -7.72 17.30 -8.79
C GLY A 97 -8.23 18.38 -9.77
N PRO A 98 -9.27 19.14 -9.37
CA PRO A 98 -9.98 20.03 -10.27
C PRO A 98 -9.27 21.36 -10.55
N ALA A 99 -8.48 21.90 -9.60
CA ALA A 99 -8.06 23.31 -9.64
C ALA A 99 -6.69 23.60 -8.97
N GLY A 100 -5.68 22.78 -9.23
CA GLY A 100 -4.27 23.12 -8.96
C GLY A 100 -3.65 22.54 -7.67
N PRO A 101 -2.45 22.99 -7.27
CA PRO A 101 -1.59 22.29 -6.30
C PRO A 101 -2.16 22.08 -4.89
N LEU A 102 -3.14 22.89 -4.48
CA LEU A 102 -3.83 22.75 -3.19
C LEU A 102 -4.82 21.56 -3.18
N TRP A 103 -5.20 21.07 -4.36
CA TRP A 103 -6.11 19.95 -4.54
C TRP A 103 -5.39 18.61 -4.71
N LEU A 104 -4.05 18.62 -4.70
CA LEU A 104 -3.26 17.39 -4.72
C LEU A 104 -3.25 16.77 -3.33
N THR A 105 -3.66 15.50 -3.26
CA THR A 105 -3.52 14.71 -2.03
C THR A 105 -2.04 14.55 -1.67
N PRO A 106 -1.72 14.23 -0.40
CA PRO A 106 -0.35 13.93 0.01
C PRO A 106 0.30 12.82 -0.84
N GLU A 107 -0.46 11.81 -1.23
CA GLU A 107 -0.01 10.66 -2.03
C GLU A 107 0.37 11.09 -3.46
N THR A 108 -0.51 11.84 -4.14
CA THR A 108 -0.20 12.38 -5.47
C THR A 108 1.04 13.28 -5.42
N ARG A 109 1.17 14.11 -4.37
CA ARG A 109 2.34 14.99 -4.20
C ARG A 109 3.62 14.18 -4.00
N GLY A 110 3.55 13.06 -3.28
CA GLY A 110 4.65 12.12 -3.08
C GLY A 110 5.08 11.48 -4.39
N ALA A 111 4.14 10.91 -5.16
CA ALA A 111 4.41 10.29 -6.46
C ALA A 111 5.03 11.28 -7.46
N LEU A 112 4.48 12.49 -7.57
CA LEU A 112 5.02 13.55 -8.43
C LEU A 112 6.41 14.03 -7.98
N ALA A 113 6.74 13.93 -6.69
CA ALA A 113 8.07 14.29 -6.18
C ALA A 113 9.11 13.19 -6.40
N ALA A 114 8.69 11.93 -6.43
CA ALA A 114 9.55 10.78 -6.66
C ALA A 114 9.80 10.50 -8.16
N ALA A 115 8.91 10.97 -9.04
CA ALA A 115 9.00 10.69 -10.48
C ALA A 115 10.18 11.41 -11.16
N ASP A 116 10.90 10.67 -11.98
CA ASP A 116 11.94 11.17 -12.88
C ASP A 116 11.29 11.82 -14.13
N ASP A 117 10.14 11.28 -14.56
CA ASP A 117 9.39 11.71 -15.73
C ASP A 117 7.91 11.98 -15.39
N VAL A 118 7.35 13.09 -15.90
CA VAL A 118 5.89 13.36 -15.84
C VAL A 118 5.33 13.36 -17.24
N VAL A 119 4.34 12.52 -17.47
CA VAL A 119 3.73 12.30 -18.78
C VAL A 119 2.25 12.65 -18.68
N GLY A 120 1.69 13.39 -19.63
CA GLY A 120 0.29 13.78 -19.50
C GLY A 120 -0.24 14.57 -20.67
N TYR A 121 -1.55 14.77 -20.68
CA TYR A 121 -2.15 15.79 -21.53
C TYR A 121 -1.63 17.17 -21.07
N THR A 122 -1.16 17.99 -22.01
CA THR A 122 -0.48 19.28 -21.70
C THR A 122 -1.22 20.12 -20.65
N THR A 123 -2.56 20.20 -20.74
CA THR A 123 -3.35 21.02 -19.78
C THR A 123 -3.37 20.48 -18.35
N TYR A 124 -3.16 19.17 -18.15
CA TYR A 124 -3.03 18.58 -16.81
C TYR A 124 -1.59 18.70 -16.32
N LEU A 125 -0.61 18.53 -17.22
CA LEU A 125 0.78 18.81 -16.91
C LEU A 125 0.98 20.24 -16.42
N ASP A 126 0.34 21.22 -17.02
CA ASP A 126 0.47 22.63 -16.62
C ASP A 126 -0.03 22.90 -15.20
N ARG A 127 -0.86 22.01 -14.62
CA ARG A 127 -1.36 22.11 -13.24
C ARG A 127 -0.36 21.57 -12.22
N VAL A 128 0.62 20.80 -12.66
CA VAL A 128 1.61 20.15 -11.81
C VAL A 128 2.79 21.10 -11.58
N PRO A 129 3.22 21.33 -10.32
CA PRO A 129 4.41 22.14 -10.04
C PRO A 129 5.64 21.67 -10.82
N VAL A 130 6.45 22.61 -11.30
CA VAL A 130 7.72 22.31 -11.98
C VAL A 130 8.80 22.03 -10.95
N ARG A 131 9.55 20.94 -11.13
CA ARG A 131 10.65 20.52 -10.27
C ARG A 131 11.94 20.37 -11.08
N PRO A 132 13.08 20.88 -10.59
CA PRO A 132 14.38 20.64 -11.23
C PRO A 132 14.68 19.14 -11.32
N GLY A 133 15.28 18.70 -12.43
CA GLY A 133 15.67 17.31 -12.64
C GLY A 133 14.56 16.38 -13.14
N GLN A 134 13.32 16.87 -13.26
CA GLN A 134 12.19 16.09 -13.76
C GLN A 134 11.92 16.41 -15.24
N ALA A 135 11.87 15.38 -16.08
CA ALA A 135 11.49 15.52 -17.48
C ALA A 135 9.96 15.58 -17.63
N ARG A 136 9.46 16.35 -18.60
CA ARG A 136 8.01 16.57 -18.81
C ARG A 136 7.65 16.29 -20.26
N HIS A 137 6.64 15.44 -20.46
CA HIS A 137 6.27 14.92 -21.77
C HIS A 137 4.79 15.19 -22.02
N GLY A 138 4.51 16.31 -22.67
CA GLY A 138 3.16 16.71 -23.05
C GLY A 138 2.70 16.06 -24.34
N SER A 139 1.47 15.53 -24.33
CA SER A 139 0.76 15.08 -25.52
C SER A 139 -0.54 15.85 -25.72
N ASP A 140 -1.16 15.70 -26.90
CA ASP A 140 -2.57 16.04 -27.10
C ASP A 140 -3.49 15.02 -26.39
N ASN A 141 -4.78 15.34 -26.27
CA ASN A 141 -5.79 14.53 -25.60
C ASN A 141 -6.41 13.42 -26.48
N LYS A 142 -5.90 13.19 -27.70
CA LYS A 142 -6.45 12.17 -28.63
C LYS A 142 -5.52 10.97 -28.85
N VAL A 143 -4.44 10.89 -28.09
CA VAL A 143 -3.35 9.94 -28.25
C VAL A 143 -3.05 9.19 -26.94
N GLU A 144 -4.10 8.86 -26.19
CA GLU A 144 -3.97 8.27 -24.85
C GLU A 144 -3.22 6.93 -24.88
N SER A 145 -3.42 6.12 -25.91
CA SER A 145 -2.70 4.86 -26.08
C SER A 145 -1.20 5.07 -26.29
N GLU A 146 -0.81 6.01 -27.15
CA GLU A 146 0.61 6.34 -27.40
C GLU A 146 1.27 6.91 -26.15
N ARG A 147 0.53 7.74 -25.39
CA ARG A 147 1.00 8.29 -24.12
C ARG A 147 1.23 7.18 -23.08
N ALA A 148 0.33 6.20 -23.00
CA ALA A 148 0.47 5.07 -22.10
C ALA A 148 1.65 4.17 -22.49
N GLU A 149 1.81 3.89 -23.79
CA GLU A 149 2.95 3.11 -24.32
C GLU A 149 4.27 3.80 -24.01
N PHE A 150 4.36 5.11 -24.23
CA PHE A 150 5.55 5.90 -23.93
C PHE A 150 5.92 5.86 -22.44
N ALA A 151 4.94 6.01 -21.54
CA ALA A 151 5.17 5.91 -20.10
C ALA A 151 5.68 4.52 -19.68
N LEU A 152 5.10 3.47 -20.25
CA LEU A 152 5.53 2.09 -20.00
C LEU A 152 6.94 1.81 -20.52
N ASP A 153 7.31 2.38 -21.68
CA ASP A 153 8.66 2.25 -22.23
C ASP A 153 9.73 2.95 -21.40
N LEU A 154 9.41 4.10 -20.81
CA LEU A 154 10.28 4.75 -19.82
C LEU A 154 10.46 3.89 -18.57
N ALA A 155 9.36 3.37 -18.02
CA ALA A 155 9.42 2.49 -16.85
C ALA A 155 10.21 1.19 -17.14
N ARG A 156 10.07 0.60 -18.32
CA ARG A 156 10.89 -0.55 -18.75
C ARG A 156 12.39 -0.25 -18.76
N ARG A 157 12.80 1.02 -18.89
CA ARG A 157 14.20 1.47 -18.81
C ARG A 157 14.64 1.82 -17.39
N GLY A 158 13.79 1.57 -16.38
CA GLY A 158 14.10 1.83 -14.98
C GLY A 158 13.67 3.21 -14.46
N HIS A 159 12.97 4.01 -15.27
CA HIS A 159 12.50 5.33 -14.85
C HIS A 159 11.26 5.22 -13.96
N ARG A 160 11.10 6.16 -13.02
CA ARG A 160 9.85 6.34 -12.28
C ARG A 160 8.99 7.39 -12.97
N VAL A 161 7.83 6.98 -13.45
CA VAL A 161 6.98 7.79 -14.31
C VAL A 161 5.67 8.12 -13.60
N ALA A 162 5.31 9.40 -13.53
CA ALA A 162 3.99 9.84 -13.10
C ALA A 162 3.14 10.25 -14.31
N VAL A 163 1.98 9.62 -14.49
CA VAL A 163 1.01 9.98 -15.54
C VAL A 163 -0.10 10.84 -14.96
N VAL A 164 -0.36 12.00 -15.57
CA VAL A 164 -1.34 13.02 -15.12
C VAL A 164 -2.42 13.34 -16.14
#